data_AF-A0A942ZE50-F1
#
_entry.id   AF-A0A942ZE50-F1
#
_cell.length_a   1.000
_cell.length_b   1.000
_cell.length_c   1.000
_cell.angle_alpha   90.00
_cell.angle_beta   90.00
_cell.angle_gamma   90.00
#
_symmetry.space_group_name_H-M   'P 1'
#
loop_
_entity.id
_entity.type
_entity.pdbx_description
1 polymer ?
#
loop_
_entity_poly.entity_id
_entity_poly.type
_entity_poly.pdbx_seq_one_letter_code
_entity_poly.pdbx_strand_id
1 'polypeptide(L)' 'MTDEGFMTADEIKIALKLNPETDNRTLNKYVVQGKLEIKPFSKKVKLYRFAKNNNTAENLNDEEWNFA' A
#
# COMPACT_ATOMS: atom_id res chain seq x y z
N MET A 1 5.27 -14.95 -16.88
CA MET A 1 4.83 -13.54 -16.82
C MET A 1 4.67 -13.21 -15.36
N THR A 2 5.51 -12.31 -14.88
CA THR A 2 5.81 -12.04 -13.47
C THR A 2 4.64 -11.35 -12.79
N ASP A 3 4.20 -11.88 -11.65
CA ASP A 3 3.29 -11.19 -10.73
C ASP A 3 3.78 -9.76 -10.52
N GLU A 4 2.97 -8.77 -10.90
CA GLU A 4 3.34 -7.35 -11.00
C GLU A 4 3.52 -6.66 -9.62
N GLY A 5 3.88 -7.43 -8.58
CA GLY A 5 4.09 -6.95 -7.21
C GLY A 5 2.82 -6.52 -6.48
N PHE A 6 1.65 -6.96 -6.95
CA PHE A 6 0.38 -6.67 -6.29
C PHE A 6 0.13 -7.61 -5.11
N MET A 7 -0.31 -7.02 -4.02
CA MET A 7 -0.59 -7.62 -2.72
C MET A 7 -2.06 -7.39 -2.37
N THR A 8 -2.64 -8.27 -1.56
CA THR A 8 -3.95 -8.05 -0.93
C THR A 8 -3.88 -6.89 0.07
N ALA A 9 -5.06 -6.44 0.52
CA ALA A 9 -5.15 -5.39 1.53
C ALA A 9 -4.39 -5.77 2.81
N ASP A 10 -4.40 -7.03 3.22
CA ASP A 10 -3.77 -7.46 4.46
C ASP A 10 -2.26 -7.60 4.30
N GLU A 11 -1.81 -8.17 3.19
CA GLU A 11 -0.38 -8.25 2.85
C GLU A 11 0.27 -6.87 2.77
N ILE A 12 -0.38 -5.89 2.14
CA ILE A 12 0.21 -4.55 2.03
C ILE A 12 0.17 -3.77 3.34
N LYS A 13 -0.83 -4.00 4.20
CA LYS A 13 -0.85 -3.42 5.55
C LYS A 13 0.31 -3.94 6.38
N ILE A 14 0.59 -5.26 6.31
CA ILE A 14 1.75 -5.85 6.97
C ILE A 14 3.05 -5.20 6.45
N ALA A 15 3.18 -5.04 5.12
CA ALA A 15 4.33 -4.36 4.53
C ALA A 15 4.49 -2.90 4.98
N LEU A 16 3.37 -2.20 5.20
CA LEU A 16 3.32 -0.82 5.69
C LEU A 16 3.37 -0.69 7.22
N LYS A 17 3.48 -1.82 7.96
CA LYS A 17 3.39 -1.87 9.42
C LYS A 17 2.10 -1.23 9.97
N LEU A 18 1.00 -1.33 9.22
CA LEU A 18 -0.34 -0.88 9.61
C LEU A 18 -1.13 -2.01 10.28
N ASN A 19 -2.15 -1.65 11.05
CA ASN A 19 -3.04 -2.65 11.64
C ASN A 19 -3.91 -3.29 10.53
N PRO A 20 -3.82 -4.62 10.32
CA PRO A 20 -4.57 -5.31 9.28
C PRO A 20 -6.09 -5.17 9.43
N GLU A 21 -6.60 -5.01 10.65
CA GLU A 21 -8.04 -5.06 10.93
C GLU A 21 -8.74 -3.70 10.76
N THR A 22 -8.07 -2.58 11.01
CA THR A 22 -8.71 -1.25 11.12
C THR A 22 -8.31 -0.25 10.04
N ASP A 23 -7.13 -0.41 9.43
CA ASP A 23 -6.49 0.70 8.70
C ASP A 23 -6.83 0.74 7.20
N ASN A 24 -8.03 0.27 6.83
CA ASN A 24 -8.53 0.35 5.45
C ASN A 24 -8.62 1.80 4.94
N ARG A 25 -8.90 2.75 5.84
CA ARG A 25 -8.92 4.20 5.52
C ARG A 25 -7.53 4.70 5.12
N THR A 26 -6.49 4.19 5.76
CA THR A 26 -5.08 4.56 5.50
C THR A 26 -4.64 4.09 4.12
N LEU A 27 -5.02 2.87 3.71
CA LEU A 27 -4.76 2.40 2.34
C LEU A 27 -5.39 3.31 1.29
N ASN A 28 -6.66 3.69 1.45
CA ASN A 28 -7.31 4.61 0.52
C ASN A 28 -6.63 5.98 0.49
N LYS A 29 -6.17 6.49 1.65
CA LYS A 29 -5.39 7.73 1.72
C LYS A 29 -4.09 7.61 0.91
N TYR A 30 -3.38 6.50 1.04
CA TYR A 30 -2.13 6.27 0.30
C TYR A 30 -2.36 6.10 -1.20
N VAL A 31 -3.49 5.54 -1.61
CA VAL A 31 -3.88 5.51 -3.02
C VAL A 31 -4.13 6.92 -3.56
N VAL A 32 -4.90 7.75 -2.84
CA VAL A 32 -5.17 9.14 -3.23
C VAL A 32 -3.89 9.98 -3.27
N GLN A 33 -2.96 9.73 -2.35
CA GLN A 33 -1.64 10.38 -2.31
C GLN A 33 -0.68 9.88 -3.40
N GLY A 34 -1.08 8.92 -4.23
CA GLY A 34 -0.23 8.33 -5.26
C GLY A 34 0.90 7.46 -4.70
N LYS A 35 0.81 7.06 -3.42
CA LYS A 35 1.82 6.21 -2.77
C LYS A 35 1.59 4.72 -3.00
N LEU A 36 0.32 4.34 -3.13
CA LEU A 36 -0.09 3.01 -3.53
C LEU A 36 -0.84 3.07 -4.85
N GLU A 37 -0.65 2.06 -5.68
CA GLU A 37 -1.51 1.80 -6.82
C GLU A 37 -2.51 0.71 -6.45
N ILE A 38 -3.73 0.83 -6.98
CA ILE A 38 -4.83 -0.11 -6.72
C ILE A 38 -5.32 -0.73 -8.03
N LYS A 39 -5.61 -2.02 -8.00
CA LYS A 39 -6.16 -2.78 -9.13
C LYS A 39 -7.36 -3.62 -8.66
N PRO A 40 -8.51 -3.56 -9.34
CA PRO A 40 -9.59 -4.48 -9.05
C PRO A 40 -9.20 -5.91 -9.48
N PHE A 41 -9.32 -6.87 -8.57
CA PHE A 41 -9.14 -8.29 -8.87
C PHE A 41 -10.48 -9.02 -8.99
N SER A 42 -11.47 -8.64 -8.17
CA SER A 42 -12.84 -9.12 -8.24
C SER A 42 -13.81 -8.04 -7.74
N LYS A 43 -15.11 -8.26 -7.87
CA LYS A 43 -16.17 -7.32 -7.38
C LYS A 43 -15.97 -6.93 -5.90
N LYS A 44 -15.38 -7.82 -5.09
CA LYS A 44 -15.13 -7.61 -3.65
C LYS A 44 -13.66 -7.45 -3.28
N VAL A 45 -12.73 -7.78 -4.19
CA VAL A 45 -11.30 -7.87 -3.88
C VAL A 45 -10.53 -6.85 -4.70
N LYS A 46 -9.77 -6.02 -4.00
CA LYS A 46 -8.84 -5.06 -4.58
C LYS A 46 -7.43 -5.46 -4.17
N LEU A 47 -6.52 -5.39 -5.12
CA LEU A 47 -5.10 -5.58 -4.89
C LEU A 47 -4.40 -4.22 -4.93
N TYR A 48 -3.30 -4.13 -4.21
CA TYR A 48 -2.53 -2.92 -4.01
C TYR A 48 -1.06 -3.20 -4.30
N ARG A 49 -0.31 -2.20 -4.74
CA ARG A 49 1.16 -2.26 -4.79
C ARG A 49 1.76 -0.91 -4.45
N PHE A 50 3.02 -0.89 -4.08
CA PHE A 50 3.77 0.36 -3.99
C PHE A 50 3.86 1.01 -5.38
N ALA A 51 3.60 2.31 -5.44
CA ALA A 51 3.70 3.05 -6.68
C ALA A 51 5.15 3.07 -7.18
N LYS A 52 5.38 2.92 -8.49
CA LYS A 52 6.74 2.82 -9.08
C LYS A 52 7.64 4.02 -8.84
N ASN A 53 7.07 5.15 -8.47
CA ASN A 53 7.71 6.41 -8.10
C ASN A 53 8.10 6.48 -6.61
N ASN A 54 7.58 5.58 -5.77
CA ASN A 54 7.99 5.39 -4.38
C ASN A 54 8.93 4.19 -4.20
N ASN A 55 9.47 3.67 -5.30
CA ASN A 55 10.22 2.41 -5.33
C ASN A 55 11.66 2.53 -4.81
N THR A 56 11.96 3.52 -3.98
CA THR A 56 13.09 3.41 -3.05
C THR A 56 12.52 2.91 -1.73
N ALA A 57 12.61 1.59 -1.52
CA ALA A 57 12.59 1.02 -0.18
C ALA A 57 13.66 1.67 0.74
N GLU A 58 14.64 2.36 0.15
CA GLU A 58 15.63 3.22 0.83
C GLU A 58 15.09 4.57 1.31
N ASN A 59 13.90 5.02 0.88
CA ASN A 59 13.27 6.27 1.34
C ASN A 59 12.20 6.05 2.42
N LEU A 60 12.01 4.82 2.90
CA LEU A 60 11.07 4.52 3.97
C LEU A 60 11.67 4.72 5.38
N ASN A 61 12.92 5.19 5.47
CA ASN A 61 13.63 5.41 6.74
C ASN A 61 13.90 6.89 7.09
N ASP A 62 13.66 7.86 6.19
CA ASP A 62 14.05 9.26 6.45
C ASP A 62 12.89 10.25 6.65
N GLU A 63 11.65 9.80 6.55
CA GLU A 63 10.53 10.58 7.07
C GLU A 63 9.73 9.69 8.00
N GLU A 64 9.98 9.87 9.30
CA GLU A 64 8.99 9.64 10.34
C GLU A 64 7.63 10.02 9.76
N TRP A 65 6.81 9.01 9.49
CA TRP A 65 5.39 9.19 9.33
C TRP A 65 4.84 9.59 10.70
N ASN A 66 5.12 10.84 11.08
CA ASN A 66 4.62 11.50 12.27
C ASN A 66 3.11 11.68 12.09
N PHE A 67 2.36 10.65 12.44
CA PHE A 67 0.96 10.78 12.81
C PHE A 67 0.92 11.42 14.20
N ALA A 68 1.02 12.75 14.23
CA ALA A 68 0.47 13.55 15.31
C ALA A 68 -1.06 13.46 15.32
#